data_AF-A0A9P5Z5U6-F1
#
_entry.id   AF-A0A9P5Z5U6-F1
#
_cell.length_a   1.000
_cell.length_b   1.000
_cell.length_c   1.000
_cell.angle_alpha   90.00
_cell.angle_beta   90.00
_cell.angle_gamma   90.00
#
_symmetry.space_group_name_H-M   'P 1'
#
loop_
_entity.id
_entity.type
_entity.pdbx_description
1 polymer ?
#
loop_
_entity_poly.entity_id
_entity_poly.type
_entity_poly.pdbx_seq_one_letter_code
_entity_poly.pdbx_strand_id
1 'polypeptide(L)'
;MTSTTTSSTILSSLTTASSTSTSLASITGSSIPISNDSATNRISYLSSTTTFLIACTVPMIGLMYLLLLSWTYQYSRRNPRPLNKASGLRLQKYAPAVYVFVVLTSLSEVAMASWLVLQYRFNHNYPNVLFRTGTRLLLFASSWTSATGGAYTLLFIHPSWSKHPMASIGAQAIWVFVTWLFWVVGAGIVSSSTPSLINREVCRSIVYCSQIRGLLGLAIIEILTLTAGMSFMLWLAWQSARYSVGPVAFPMN
;
A
#
# COMPACT_ATOMS: atom_id res chain seq x y z
N MET A 1 47.09 -0.02 -15.90
CA MET A 1 46.70 -0.17 -14.47
C MET A 1 45.34 -0.83 -14.45
N THR A 2 45.35 -2.14 -14.63
CA THR A 2 45.08 -3.17 -13.59
C THR A 2 43.59 -3.28 -13.27
N SER A 3 42.97 -4.15 -14.07
CA SER A 3 41.70 -4.83 -13.88
C SER A 3 41.63 -5.52 -12.52
N THR A 4 40.47 -5.46 -11.86
CA THR A 4 40.11 -6.48 -10.85
C THR A 4 38.61 -6.74 -10.88
N THR A 5 38.28 -7.79 -11.61
CA THR A 5 37.04 -8.56 -11.58
C THR A 5 36.96 -9.30 -10.24
N THR A 6 35.84 -9.23 -9.52
CA THR A 6 35.54 -10.18 -8.43
C THR A 6 34.11 -10.68 -8.58
N SER A 7 34.02 -11.87 -9.17
CA SER A 7 32.87 -12.77 -9.13
C SER A 7 32.74 -13.37 -7.74
N SER A 8 31.54 -13.42 -7.18
CA SER A 8 31.22 -14.29 -6.05
C SER A 8 30.03 -15.18 -6.39
N THR A 9 30.39 -16.39 -6.83
CA THR A 9 29.55 -17.58 -6.94
C THR A 9 29.29 -18.11 -5.53
N ILE A 10 28.02 -18.24 -5.12
CA ILE A 10 27.67 -19.07 -3.95
C ILE A 10 26.79 -20.21 -4.44
N LEU A 11 27.44 -21.37 -4.51
CA LEU A 11 26.88 -22.70 -4.66
C LEU A 11 26.39 -23.14 -3.28
N SER A 12 25.17 -23.68 -3.16
CA SER A 12 24.77 -24.49 -2.01
C SER A 12 23.82 -25.57 -2.50
N SER A 13 24.38 -26.77 -2.51
CA SER A 13 23.81 -28.05 -2.92
C SER A 13 23.20 -28.80 -1.73
N LEU A 14 22.41 -29.82 -2.06
CA LEU A 14 22.04 -30.99 -1.27
C LEU A 14 20.99 -30.85 -0.15
N THR A 15 19.82 -31.46 -0.40
CA THR A 15 19.46 -32.67 0.38
C THR A 15 18.49 -33.56 -0.41
N THR A 16 18.99 -34.73 -0.77
CA THR A 16 18.27 -35.87 -1.35
C THR A 16 17.57 -36.60 -0.22
N ALA A 17 16.25 -36.77 -0.30
CA ALA A 17 15.50 -37.70 0.56
C ALA A 17 14.82 -38.73 -0.34
N SER A 18 15.50 -39.87 -0.51
CA SER A 18 14.93 -41.13 -0.98
C SER A 18 13.96 -41.66 0.07
N SER A 19 12.69 -41.82 -0.28
CA SER A 19 11.74 -42.59 0.53
C SER A 19 11.20 -43.77 -0.27
N THR A 20 11.31 -44.90 0.41
CA THR A 20 11.12 -46.29 0.02
C THR A 20 9.71 -46.57 -0.49
N SER A 21 9.64 -47.20 -1.66
CA SER A 21 8.47 -47.86 -2.21
C SER A 21 8.03 -49.02 -1.30
N THR A 22 6.87 -48.89 -0.66
CA THR A 22 6.18 -50.02 -0.03
C THR A 22 4.88 -50.24 -0.79
N SER A 23 4.88 -51.26 -1.65
CA SER A 23 3.70 -51.75 -2.35
C SER A 23 2.78 -52.47 -1.36
N LEU A 24 1.61 -51.89 -1.08
CA LEU A 24 0.54 -52.59 -0.38
C LEU A 24 -0.70 -52.71 -1.27
N ALA A 25 -1.32 -53.87 -1.11
CA ALA A 25 -2.32 -54.51 -1.94
C ALA A 25 -3.52 -53.64 -2.35
N SER A 26 -3.90 -53.83 -3.61
CA SER A 26 -5.18 -53.53 -4.23
C SER A 26 -6.35 -54.04 -3.37
N ILE A 27 -7.07 -53.12 -2.73
CA ILE A 27 -8.44 -53.34 -2.26
C ILE A 27 -9.36 -52.68 -3.28
N THR A 28 -10.09 -53.52 -4.03
CA THR A 28 -11.14 -53.14 -4.98
C THR A 28 -12.35 -52.62 -4.19
N GLY A 29 -12.25 -51.39 -3.69
CA GLY A 29 -13.34 -50.66 -3.07
C GLY A 29 -14.11 -49.86 -4.11
N SER A 30 -15.42 -50.14 -4.21
CA SER A 30 -16.40 -49.41 -5.02
C SER A 30 -16.15 -47.89 -5.02
N SER A 31 -15.71 -47.36 -6.16
CA SER A 31 -15.52 -45.93 -6.38
C SER A 31 -16.89 -45.27 -6.54
N ILE A 32 -17.43 -44.75 -5.44
CA ILE A 32 -18.53 -43.79 -5.49
C ILE A 32 -17.99 -42.55 -6.23
N PRO A 33 -18.58 -42.12 -7.35
CA PRO A 33 -18.15 -40.91 -8.04
C PRO A 33 -18.43 -39.71 -7.13
N ILE A 34 -17.39 -39.19 -6.48
CA ILE A 34 -17.45 -37.90 -5.78
C ILE A 34 -17.62 -36.84 -6.88
N SER A 35 -18.81 -36.25 -6.94
CA SER A 35 -19.22 -35.24 -7.92
C SER A 35 -18.30 -34.01 -7.86
N ASN A 36 -17.25 -33.99 -8.69
CA ASN A 36 -16.33 -32.85 -8.85
C ASN A 36 -17.05 -31.55 -9.24
N ASP A 37 -18.26 -31.64 -9.79
CA ASP A 37 -19.10 -30.48 -10.13
C ASP A 37 -19.46 -29.62 -8.91
N SER A 38 -19.59 -30.23 -7.72
CA SER A 38 -19.96 -29.50 -6.50
C SER A 38 -18.85 -28.54 -6.04
N ALA A 39 -17.58 -28.97 -6.10
CA ALA A 39 -16.45 -28.16 -5.66
C ALA A 39 -16.19 -26.96 -6.59
N THR A 40 -16.25 -27.18 -7.90
CA THR A 40 -16.06 -26.13 -8.91
C THR A 40 -17.13 -25.05 -8.82
N ASN A 41 -18.40 -25.46 -8.66
CA ASN A 41 -19.51 -24.53 -8.46
C ASN A 41 -19.34 -23.67 -7.20
N ARG A 42 -18.82 -24.27 -6.10
CA ARG A 42 -18.59 -23.56 -4.84
C ARG A 42 -17.47 -22.52 -4.95
N ILE A 43 -16.37 -22.83 -5.63
CA ILE A 43 -15.26 -21.88 -5.87
C ILE A 43 -15.72 -20.71 -6.73
N SER A 44 -16.47 -20.99 -7.81
CA SER A 44 -17.03 -19.95 -8.68
C SER A 44 -17.97 -19.00 -7.92
N TYR A 45 -18.86 -19.56 -7.10
CA TYR A 45 -19.75 -18.77 -6.25
C TYR A 45 -18.97 -17.88 -5.27
N LEU A 46 -18.00 -18.43 -4.54
CA LEU A 46 -17.18 -17.68 -3.58
C LEU A 46 -16.38 -16.55 -4.25
N SER A 47 -15.81 -16.81 -5.43
CA SER A 47 -15.07 -15.81 -6.22
C SER A 47 -15.97 -14.65 -6.66
N SER A 48 -17.17 -14.96 -7.15
CA SER A 48 -18.15 -13.95 -7.57
C SER A 48 -18.66 -13.12 -6.38
N THR A 49 -19.06 -13.78 -5.30
CA THR A 49 -19.52 -13.11 -4.07
C THR A 49 -18.43 -12.20 -3.49
N THR A 50 -17.18 -12.66 -3.43
CA THR A 50 -16.05 -11.86 -2.94
C THR A 50 -15.84 -10.62 -3.79
N THR A 51 -15.87 -10.76 -5.11
CA THR A 51 -15.69 -9.64 -6.05
C THR A 51 -16.79 -8.61 -5.86
N PHE A 52 -18.05 -9.06 -5.74
CA PHE A 52 -19.19 -8.19 -5.49
C PHE A 52 -19.07 -7.44 -4.15
N LEU A 53 -18.72 -8.16 -3.07
CA LEU A 53 -18.54 -7.55 -1.76
C LEU A 53 -17.45 -6.48 -1.77
N ILE A 54 -16.28 -6.76 -2.35
CA ILE A 54 -15.20 -5.78 -2.46
C ILE A 54 -15.63 -4.57 -3.30
N ALA A 55 -16.29 -4.81 -4.44
CA ALA A 55 -16.77 -3.78 -5.33
C ALA A 55 -17.86 -2.89 -4.71
N CYS A 56 -18.61 -3.36 -3.72
CA CYS A 56 -19.59 -2.55 -2.99
C CYS A 56 -18.99 -1.89 -1.75
N THR A 57 -18.23 -2.63 -0.94
CA THR A 57 -17.74 -2.17 0.36
C THR A 57 -16.70 -1.05 0.22
N VAL A 58 -15.73 -1.20 -0.70
CA VAL A 58 -14.66 -0.22 -0.86
C VAL A 58 -15.16 1.16 -1.29
N PRO A 59 -16.01 1.31 -2.33
CA PRO A 59 -16.54 2.62 -2.67
C PRO A 59 -17.49 3.17 -1.60
N MET A 60 -18.24 2.33 -0.88
CA MET A 60 -19.06 2.81 0.25
C MET A 60 -18.20 3.41 1.37
N ILE A 61 -17.08 2.76 1.72
CA ILE A 61 -16.10 3.31 2.67
C ILE A 61 -15.47 4.59 2.13
N GLY A 62 -15.09 4.61 0.86
CA GLY A 62 -14.54 5.80 0.20
C GLY A 62 -15.50 6.99 0.18
N LEU A 63 -16.79 6.75 -0.13
CA LEU A 63 -17.84 7.76 -0.10
C LEU A 63 -18.11 8.25 1.32
N MET A 64 -18.21 7.34 2.30
CA MET A 64 -18.35 7.71 3.70
C MET A 64 -17.20 8.61 4.17
N TYR A 65 -15.97 8.28 3.77
CA TYR A 65 -14.80 9.11 4.04
C TYR A 65 -14.90 10.49 3.39
N LEU A 66 -15.31 10.58 2.12
CA LEU A 66 -15.51 11.85 1.42
C LEU A 66 -16.63 12.69 2.04
N LEU A 67 -17.70 12.07 2.53
CA LEU A 67 -18.79 12.76 3.23
C LEU A 67 -18.31 13.35 4.56
N LEU A 68 -17.58 12.57 5.37
CA LEU A 68 -16.96 13.05 6.60
C LEU A 68 -16.00 14.22 6.32
N LEU A 69 -15.23 14.11 5.24
CA LEU A 69 -14.29 15.16 4.85
C LEU A 69 -14.99 16.42 4.35
N SER A 70 -16.05 16.28 3.55
CA SER A 70 -16.88 17.39 3.10
C SER A 70 -17.54 18.11 4.29
N TRP A 71 -18.07 17.34 5.23
CA TRP A 71 -18.67 17.88 6.46
C TRP A 71 -17.65 18.64 7.31
N THR A 72 -16.49 18.04 7.58
CA THR A 72 -15.41 18.67 8.35
C THR A 72 -14.82 19.89 7.62
N TYR A 73 -14.69 19.84 6.30
CA TYR A 73 -14.24 20.97 5.48
C TYR A 73 -15.23 22.15 5.54
N GLN A 74 -16.53 21.88 5.42
CA GLN A 74 -17.56 22.90 5.60
C GLN A 74 -17.53 23.48 7.02
N TYR A 75 -17.34 22.64 8.03
CA TYR A 75 -17.23 23.07 9.43
C TYR A 75 -16.00 23.98 9.65
N SER A 76 -14.85 23.65 9.03
CA SER A 76 -13.66 24.49 9.07
C SER A 76 -13.85 25.82 8.33
N ARG A 77 -14.63 25.85 7.24
CA ARG A 77 -14.96 27.10 6.53
C ARG A 77 -15.82 28.03 7.38
N ARG A 78 -16.71 27.49 8.21
CA ARG A 78 -17.55 28.28 9.12
C ARG A 78 -16.76 28.84 10.32
N ASN A 79 -15.62 28.25 10.64
CA ASN A 79 -14.78 28.65 11.78
C ASN A 79 -13.33 28.95 11.32
N PRO A 80 -13.11 30.02 10.52
CA PRO A 80 -11.79 30.32 9.99
C PRO A 80 -10.82 30.63 11.13
N ARG A 81 -9.63 30.02 11.09
CA ARG A 81 -8.57 30.31 12.05
C ARG A 81 -7.79 31.55 11.58
N PRO A 82 -7.49 32.51 12.46
CA PRO A 82 -6.62 33.63 12.12
C PRO A 82 -5.18 33.14 11.97
N LEU A 83 -4.76 32.86 10.73
CA LEU A 83 -3.37 32.50 10.41
C LEU A 83 -2.61 33.75 9.97
N ASN A 84 -1.61 34.13 10.75
CA ASN A 84 -0.81 35.34 10.53
C ASN A 84 0.26 35.18 9.42
N LYS A 85 0.33 34.02 8.73
CA LYS A 85 1.37 33.76 7.71
C LYS A 85 0.79 33.21 6.41
N ALA A 86 1.11 33.88 5.29
CA ALA A 86 0.67 33.50 3.95
C ALA A 86 1.15 32.10 3.50
N SER A 87 2.33 31.66 3.96
CA SER A 87 2.86 30.31 3.69
C SER A 87 2.02 29.21 4.35
N GLY A 88 1.52 29.47 5.57
CA GLY A 88 0.63 28.55 6.28
C GLY A 88 -0.72 28.37 5.59
N LEU A 89 -1.24 29.43 4.95
CA LEU A 89 -2.50 29.37 4.19
C LEU A 89 -2.39 28.45 2.97
N ARG A 90 -1.27 28.48 2.23
CA ARG A 90 -1.05 27.59 1.08
C ARG A 90 -0.96 26.13 1.55
N LEU A 91 -0.21 25.87 2.62
CA LEU A 91 -0.06 24.52 3.17
C LEU A 91 -1.41 23.91 3.57
N GLN A 92 -2.24 24.66 4.28
CA GLN A 92 -3.56 24.19 4.71
C GLN A 92 -4.52 23.92 3.55
N LYS A 93 -4.33 24.60 2.41
CA LYS A 93 -5.18 24.40 1.24
C LYS A 93 -4.86 23.09 0.51
N TYR A 94 -3.57 22.77 0.34
CA TYR A 94 -3.13 21.62 -0.45
C TYR A 94 -2.93 20.34 0.35
N ALA A 95 -2.54 20.44 1.62
CA ALA A 95 -2.26 19.26 2.44
C ALA A 95 -3.45 18.28 2.55
N PRO A 96 -4.70 18.74 2.83
CA PRO A 96 -5.85 17.83 2.91
C PRO A 96 -6.09 17.09 1.60
N ALA A 97 -5.93 17.75 0.45
CA ALA A 97 -6.14 17.13 -0.85
C ALA A 97 -5.16 15.98 -1.11
N VAL A 98 -3.89 16.14 -0.74
CA VAL A 98 -2.87 15.09 -0.84
C VAL A 98 -3.21 13.90 0.07
N TYR A 99 -3.65 14.15 1.30
CA TYR A 99 -4.08 13.08 2.20
C TYR A 99 -5.32 12.34 1.68
N VAL A 100 -6.31 13.05 1.09
CA VAL A 100 -7.46 12.39 0.45
C VAL A 100 -7.01 11.50 -0.68
N PHE A 101 -6.11 12.00 -1.53
CA PHE A 101 -5.57 11.23 -2.64
C PHE A 101 -4.93 9.93 -2.15
N VAL A 102 -4.00 10.01 -1.19
CA VAL A 102 -3.32 8.86 -0.57
C VAL A 102 -4.31 7.88 0.09
N VAL A 103 -5.35 8.36 0.76
CA VAL A 103 -6.36 7.48 1.39
C VAL A 103 -7.22 6.76 0.34
N LEU A 104 -7.58 7.43 -0.76
CA LEU A 104 -8.36 6.81 -1.83
C LEU A 104 -7.53 5.81 -2.64
N THR A 105 -6.28 6.13 -2.96
CA THR A 105 -5.37 5.21 -3.66
C THR A 105 -5.00 4.01 -2.79
N SER A 106 -4.86 4.18 -1.47
CA SER A 106 -4.66 3.06 -0.56
C SER A 106 -5.92 2.19 -0.43
N LEU A 107 -7.13 2.78 -0.42
CA LEU A 107 -8.38 2.00 -0.45
C LEU A 107 -8.55 1.19 -1.72
N SER A 108 -8.20 1.74 -2.89
CA SER A 108 -8.22 0.96 -4.14
C SER A 108 -7.19 -0.18 -4.11
N GLU A 109 -6.03 0.03 -3.50
CA GLU A 109 -5.05 -1.03 -3.29
C GLU A 109 -5.54 -2.10 -2.30
N VAL A 110 -6.23 -1.72 -1.21
CA VAL A 110 -6.89 -2.69 -0.30
C VAL A 110 -7.85 -3.58 -1.09
N ALA A 111 -8.66 -2.99 -1.99
CA ALA A 111 -9.58 -3.73 -2.84
C ALA A 111 -8.85 -4.75 -3.73
N MET A 112 -7.83 -4.29 -4.45
CA MET A 112 -7.07 -5.12 -5.38
C MET A 112 -6.28 -6.21 -4.67
N ALA A 113 -5.55 -5.86 -3.60
CA ALA A 113 -4.73 -6.80 -2.83
C ALA A 113 -5.59 -7.87 -2.13
N SER A 114 -6.72 -7.47 -1.52
CA SER A 114 -7.62 -8.42 -0.87
C SER A 114 -8.26 -9.38 -1.87
N TRP A 115 -8.74 -8.86 -3.00
CA TRP A 115 -9.27 -9.67 -4.09
C TRP A 115 -8.22 -10.67 -4.57
N LEU A 116 -7.00 -10.21 -4.85
CA LEU A 116 -5.93 -11.05 -5.38
C LEU A 116 -5.54 -12.17 -4.40
N VAL A 117 -5.38 -11.84 -3.11
CA VAL A 117 -5.08 -12.82 -2.06
C VAL A 117 -6.17 -13.88 -1.95
N LEU A 118 -7.46 -13.49 -2.07
CA LEU A 118 -8.60 -14.39 -2.01
C LEU A 118 -8.69 -15.29 -3.25
N GLN A 119 -8.51 -14.75 -4.45
CA GLN A 119 -8.53 -15.55 -5.68
C GLN A 119 -7.42 -16.61 -5.68
N TYR A 120 -6.20 -16.23 -5.29
CA TYR A 120 -5.10 -17.19 -5.19
C TYR A 120 -5.32 -18.23 -4.08
N ARG A 121 -6.03 -17.86 -3.00
CA ARG A 121 -6.37 -18.80 -1.93
C ARG A 121 -7.41 -19.82 -2.38
N PHE A 122 -8.43 -19.40 -3.12
CA PHE A 122 -9.48 -20.31 -3.59
C PHE A 122 -8.97 -21.25 -4.68
N ASN A 123 -8.16 -20.74 -5.61
CA ASN A 123 -7.63 -21.52 -6.73
C ASN A 123 -6.31 -22.25 -6.41
N HIS A 124 -5.74 -22.05 -5.22
CA HIS A 124 -4.49 -22.68 -4.75
C HIS A 124 -3.30 -22.52 -5.71
N ASN A 125 -3.29 -21.45 -6.50
CA ASN A 125 -2.37 -21.25 -7.62
C ASN A 125 -1.40 -20.07 -7.39
N TYR A 126 -0.87 -19.93 -6.17
CA TYR A 126 0.12 -18.88 -5.89
C TYR A 126 1.38 -19.10 -6.74
N PRO A 127 1.91 -18.06 -7.42
CA PRO A 127 3.10 -18.21 -8.25
C PRO A 127 4.36 -18.49 -7.41
N ASN A 128 4.46 -17.88 -6.23
CA ASN A 128 5.57 -18.06 -5.30
C ASN A 128 5.13 -17.68 -3.86
N VAL A 129 5.77 -18.27 -2.85
CA VAL A 129 5.65 -17.88 -1.43
C VAL A 129 6.07 -16.42 -1.22
N LEU A 130 7.08 -15.96 -1.96
CA LEU A 130 7.55 -14.57 -1.89
C LEU A 130 6.45 -13.60 -2.35
N PHE A 131 5.79 -13.90 -3.47
CA PHE A 131 4.66 -13.11 -3.97
C PHE A 131 3.53 -13.03 -2.95
N ARG A 132 3.13 -14.18 -2.37
CA ARG A 132 2.11 -14.23 -1.31
C ARG A 132 2.45 -13.34 -0.12
N THR A 133 3.72 -13.31 0.28
CA THR A 133 4.21 -12.48 1.40
C THR A 133 4.20 -11.00 1.03
N GLY A 134 4.68 -10.65 -0.18
CA GLY A 134 4.66 -9.29 -0.70
C GLY A 134 3.25 -8.71 -0.83
N THR A 135 2.30 -9.46 -1.40
CA THR A 135 0.90 -9.00 -1.52
C THR A 135 0.24 -8.81 -0.16
N ARG A 136 0.54 -9.65 0.83
CA ARG A 136 0.04 -9.48 2.20
C ARG A 136 0.64 -8.25 2.89
N LEU A 137 1.92 -7.98 2.66
CA LEU A 137 2.56 -6.78 3.17
C LEU A 137 1.98 -5.51 2.53
N LEU A 138 1.70 -5.53 1.22
CA LEU A 138 1.00 -4.42 0.55
C LEU A 138 -0.43 -4.24 1.07
N LEU A 139 -1.17 -5.32 1.32
CA LEU A 139 -2.50 -5.25 1.93
C LEU A 139 -2.45 -4.64 3.34
N PHE A 140 -1.43 -4.99 4.13
CA PHE A 140 -1.18 -4.37 5.43
C PHE A 140 -0.82 -2.89 5.27
N ALA A 141 0.10 -2.55 4.37
CA ALA A 141 0.54 -1.18 4.13
C ALA A 141 -0.61 -0.29 3.66
N SER A 142 -1.48 -0.77 2.78
CA SER A 142 -2.64 -0.04 2.28
C SER A 142 -3.71 0.13 3.36
N SER A 143 -3.98 -0.91 4.16
CA SER A 143 -4.88 -0.81 5.32
C SER A 143 -4.36 0.15 6.38
N TRP A 144 -3.06 0.07 6.69
CA TRP A 144 -2.35 0.98 7.59
C TRP A 144 -2.46 2.42 7.10
N THR A 145 -2.15 2.67 5.82
CA THR A 145 -2.17 4.00 5.20
C THR A 145 -3.59 4.58 5.19
N SER A 146 -4.60 3.78 4.84
CA SER A 146 -5.99 4.22 4.83
C SER A 146 -6.47 4.59 6.23
N ALA A 147 -6.22 3.75 7.23
CA ALA A 147 -6.65 3.98 8.61
C ALA A 147 -5.93 5.18 9.23
N THR A 148 -4.59 5.21 9.15
CA THR A 148 -3.78 6.27 9.77
C THR A 148 -3.86 7.57 8.99
N GLY A 149 -3.83 7.54 7.65
CA GLY A 149 -4.01 8.72 6.80
C GLY A 149 -5.41 9.33 6.97
N GLY A 150 -6.45 8.50 7.10
CA GLY A 150 -7.79 8.96 7.43
C GLY A 150 -7.85 9.62 8.81
N ALA A 151 -7.25 9.00 9.82
CA ALA A 151 -7.16 9.56 11.17
C ALA A 151 -6.41 10.91 11.19
N TYR A 152 -5.25 11.00 10.52
CA TYR A 152 -4.50 12.26 10.40
C TYR A 152 -5.32 13.34 9.71
N THR A 153 -6.05 13.01 8.65
CA THR A 153 -6.90 13.98 7.94
C THR A 153 -7.98 14.54 8.86
N LEU A 154 -8.66 13.68 9.62
CA LEU A 154 -9.67 14.11 10.59
C LEU A 154 -9.06 14.95 11.72
N LEU A 155 -7.89 14.54 12.23
CA LEU A 155 -7.13 15.28 13.24
C LEU A 155 -6.78 16.70 12.79
N PHE A 156 -6.36 16.89 11.53
CA PHE A 156 -6.00 18.21 11.00
C PHE A 156 -7.20 19.13 10.82
N ILE A 157 -8.32 18.60 10.35
CA ILE A 157 -9.50 19.43 10.07
C ILE A 157 -10.21 19.80 11.38
N HIS A 158 -10.18 18.93 12.40
CA HIS A 158 -10.89 19.19 13.65
C HIS A 158 -10.25 20.33 14.48
N PRO A 159 -10.98 21.42 14.79
CA PRO A 159 -10.41 22.60 15.45
C PRO A 159 -9.91 22.35 16.86
N SER A 160 -10.58 21.50 17.64
CA SER A 160 -10.17 21.23 19.02
C SER A 160 -8.95 20.31 19.11
N TRP A 161 -8.78 19.38 18.18
CA TRP A 161 -7.74 18.34 18.28
C TRP A 161 -6.39 18.79 17.74
N SER A 162 -6.38 19.81 16.90
CA SER A 162 -5.13 20.41 16.39
C SER A 162 -4.22 21.03 17.45
N LYS A 163 -4.71 21.24 18.69
CA LYS A 163 -3.90 21.71 19.81
C LYS A 163 -3.04 20.60 20.44
N HIS A 164 -3.29 19.33 20.09
CA HIS A 164 -2.54 18.21 20.65
C HIS A 164 -1.18 18.03 19.95
N PRO A 165 -0.16 17.55 20.68
CA PRO A 165 1.19 17.33 20.15
C PRO A 165 1.23 16.29 19.01
N MET A 166 0.21 15.45 18.87
CA MET A 166 0.05 14.52 17.74
C MET A 166 -0.11 15.24 16.38
N ALA A 167 -0.48 16.52 16.38
CA ALA A 167 -0.50 17.35 15.18
C ALA A 167 0.89 17.93 14.80
N SER A 168 1.95 17.56 15.53
CA SER A 168 3.31 18.01 15.25
C SER A 168 3.78 17.60 13.85
N ILE A 169 4.51 18.50 13.19
CA ILE A 169 5.13 18.26 11.87
C ILE A 169 6.11 17.08 11.92
N GLY A 170 6.78 16.87 13.07
CA GLY A 170 7.73 15.77 13.26
C GLY A 170 7.05 14.41 13.32
N ALA A 171 5.91 14.31 14.00
CA ALA A 171 5.13 13.06 14.07
C ALA A 171 4.62 12.65 12.68
N GLN A 172 4.14 13.62 11.89
CA GLN A 172 3.78 13.37 10.49
C GLN A 172 4.97 12.92 9.65
N ALA A 173 6.13 13.55 9.79
CA ALA A 173 7.32 13.16 9.03
C ALA A 173 7.75 11.71 9.33
N ILE A 174 7.74 11.31 10.60
CA ILE A 174 8.01 9.92 11.01
C ILE A 174 6.97 8.98 10.42
N TRP A 175 5.69 9.32 10.51
CA TRP A 175 4.61 8.50 9.95
C TRP A 175 4.73 8.32 8.43
N VAL A 176 5.00 9.41 7.69
CA VAL A 176 5.22 9.36 6.24
C VAL A 176 6.41 8.46 5.91
N PHE A 177 7.52 8.59 6.65
CA PHE A 177 8.71 7.78 6.43
C PHE A 177 8.47 6.28 6.67
N VAL A 178 7.82 5.92 7.77
CA VAL A 178 7.47 4.53 8.09
C VAL A 178 6.52 3.96 7.03
N THR A 179 5.52 4.74 6.64
CA THR A 179 4.56 4.34 5.59
C THR A 179 5.27 4.13 4.26
N TRP A 180 6.16 5.04 3.87
CA TRP A 180 6.99 4.92 2.68
C TRP A 180 7.83 3.64 2.68
N LEU A 181 8.45 3.28 3.82
CA LEU A 181 9.20 2.02 3.94
C LEU A 181 8.32 0.79 3.70
N PHE A 182 7.11 0.74 4.26
CA PHE A 182 6.19 -0.37 4.02
C PHE A 182 5.85 -0.52 2.53
N TRP A 183 5.62 0.59 1.84
CA TRP A 183 5.34 0.57 0.40
C TRP A 183 6.54 0.14 -0.44
N VAL A 184 7.73 0.69 -0.18
CA VAL A 184 8.96 0.34 -0.92
C VAL A 184 9.31 -1.13 -0.73
N VAL A 185 9.28 -1.63 0.51
CA VAL A 185 9.58 -3.04 0.81
C VAL A 185 8.51 -3.96 0.19
N GLY A 186 7.22 -3.63 0.34
CA GLY A 186 6.13 -4.40 -0.25
C GLY A 186 6.22 -4.48 -1.78
N ALA A 187 6.43 -3.33 -2.44
CA ALA A 187 6.59 -3.26 -3.89
C ALA A 187 7.87 -4.00 -4.36
N GLY A 188 8.97 -3.88 -3.62
CA GLY A 188 10.22 -4.59 -3.92
C GLY A 188 10.09 -6.11 -3.85
N ILE A 189 9.40 -6.63 -2.83
CA ILE A 189 9.13 -8.07 -2.69
C ILE A 189 8.23 -8.57 -3.85
N VAL A 190 7.17 -7.83 -4.19
CA VAL A 190 6.29 -8.21 -5.30
C VAL A 190 7.03 -8.15 -6.64
N SER A 191 7.81 -7.09 -6.88
CA SER A 191 8.59 -6.91 -8.10
C SER A 191 9.65 -8.01 -8.28
N SER A 192 10.42 -8.32 -7.24
CA SER A 192 11.43 -9.40 -7.27
C SER A 192 10.82 -10.79 -7.42
N SER A 193 9.60 -11.02 -6.92
CA SER A 193 8.89 -12.28 -7.10
C SER A 193 8.33 -12.47 -8.52
N THR A 194 8.23 -11.39 -9.31
CA THR A 194 7.65 -11.40 -10.65
C THR A 194 8.46 -10.56 -11.64
N PRO A 195 9.74 -10.89 -11.88
CA PRO A 195 10.63 -10.13 -12.76
C PRO A 195 10.13 -10.09 -14.23
N SER A 196 9.21 -10.99 -14.57
CA SER A 196 8.59 -11.12 -15.88
C SER A 196 7.49 -10.11 -16.21
N LEU A 197 7.08 -9.23 -15.28
CA LEU A 197 5.97 -8.29 -15.49
C LEU A 197 6.24 -7.26 -16.61
N ILE A 198 7.51 -7.01 -16.95
CA ILE A 198 7.92 -6.03 -17.96
C ILE A 198 7.81 -6.62 -19.38
N ASN A 199 7.98 -7.93 -19.54
CA ASN A 199 7.95 -8.57 -20.86
C ASN A 199 6.52 -9.03 -21.21
N ARG A 200 5.95 -8.46 -22.27
CA ARG A 200 4.58 -8.74 -22.75
C ARG A 200 4.34 -10.23 -23.04
N GLU A 201 5.37 -10.94 -23.49
CA GLU A 201 5.28 -12.35 -23.91
C GLU A 201 5.18 -13.33 -22.74
N VAL A 202 5.77 -13.00 -21.58
CA VAL A 202 5.82 -13.89 -20.41
C VAL A 202 4.55 -13.81 -19.54
N CYS A 203 3.77 -12.74 -19.72
CA CYS A 203 2.49 -12.49 -19.05
C CYS A 203 1.40 -13.54 -19.41
N ARG A 204 1.62 -14.38 -20.46
CA ARG A 204 0.73 -15.50 -20.82
C ARG A 204 0.73 -16.65 -19.82
N SER A 205 1.82 -16.84 -19.07
CA SER A 205 1.96 -17.96 -18.13
C SER A 205 1.39 -17.66 -16.73
N ILE A 206 1.19 -16.37 -16.40
CA ILE A 206 0.77 -15.93 -15.07
C ILE A 206 -0.72 -15.61 -15.09
N VAL A 207 -1.48 -16.33 -14.26
CA VAL A 207 -2.90 -16.05 -14.03
C VAL A 207 -3.03 -14.66 -13.37
N TYR A 208 -3.96 -13.83 -13.83
CA TYR A 208 -4.19 -12.47 -13.31
C TYR A 208 -3.05 -11.45 -13.50
N CYS A 209 -2.26 -11.58 -14.57
CA CYS A 209 -1.15 -10.66 -14.84
C CYS A 209 -1.57 -9.17 -14.90
N SER A 210 -2.75 -8.85 -15.43
CA SER A 210 -3.23 -7.46 -15.49
C SER A 210 -3.48 -6.87 -14.10
N GLN A 211 -3.99 -7.67 -13.16
CA GLN A 211 -4.29 -7.23 -11.80
C GLN A 211 -3.01 -7.03 -11.00
N ILE A 212 -2.01 -7.89 -11.20
CA ILE A 212 -0.67 -7.72 -10.59
C ILE A 212 -0.01 -6.43 -11.07
N ARG A 213 -0.09 -6.12 -12.38
CA ARG A 213 0.41 -4.85 -12.92
C ARG A 213 -0.33 -3.64 -12.33
N GLY A 214 -1.65 -3.75 -12.13
CA GLY A 214 -2.44 -2.73 -11.46
C GLY A 214 -1.98 -2.48 -10.03
N LEU A 215 -1.80 -3.55 -9.25
CA LEU A 215 -1.30 -3.51 -7.87
C LEU A 215 0.07 -2.80 -7.80
N LEU A 216 1.03 -3.22 -8.64
CA LEU A 216 2.35 -2.60 -8.66
C LEU A 216 2.29 -1.12 -9.10
N GLY A 217 1.43 -0.80 -10.06
CA GLY A 217 1.23 0.58 -10.53
C GLY A 217 0.72 1.50 -9.42
N LEU A 218 -0.27 1.05 -8.66
CA LEU A 218 -0.80 1.78 -7.49
C LEU A 218 0.27 1.93 -6.40
N ALA A 219 1.02 0.87 -6.09
CA ALA A 219 2.12 0.94 -5.14
C ALA A 219 3.20 1.96 -5.55
N ILE A 220 3.55 2.03 -6.85
CA ILE A 220 4.51 3.03 -7.35
C ILE A 220 3.96 4.46 -7.21
N ILE A 221 2.68 4.67 -7.54
CA ILE A 221 2.03 5.99 -7.38
C ILE A 221 2.07 6.44 -5.91
N GLU A 222 1.83 5.52 -4.97
CA GLU A 222 1.91 5.79 -3.53
C GLU A 222 3.35 6.13 -3.10
N ILE A 223 4.34 5.36 -3.54
CA ILE A 223 5.76 5.63 -3.26
C ILE A 223 6.14 7.03 -3.77
N LEU A 224 5.76 7.39 -5.00
CA LEU A 224 6.04 8.70 -5.56
C LEU A 224 5.35 9.83 -4.78
N THR A 225 4.09 9.62 -4.40
CA THR A 225 3.31 10.61 -3.62
C THR A 225 3.93 10.83 -2.24
N LEU A 226 4.29 9.77 -1.53
CA LEU A 226 4.97 9.86 -0.23
C LEU A 226 6.36 10.48 -0.36
N THR A 227 7.11 10.16 -1.41
CA THR A 227 8.44 10.74 -1.68
C THR A 227 8.33 12.24 -1.95
N ALA A 228 7.35 12.67 -2.74
CA ALA A 228 7.06 14.08 -2.96
C ALA A 228 6.68 14.79 -1.64
N GLY A 229 5.85 14.14 -0.81
CA GLY A 229 5.49 14.63 0.52
C GLY A 229 6.70 14.83 1.44
N MET A 230 7.60 13.84 1.52
CA MET A 230 8.85 13.95 2.30
C MET A 230 9.75 15.07 1.76
N SER A 231 9.93 15.14 0.45
CA SER A 231 10.76 16.16 -0.19
C SER A 231 10.25 17.56 0.10
N PHE A 232 8.93 17.75 0.08
CA PHE A 232 8.29 19.02 0.41
C PHE A 232 8.45 19.38 1.90
N MET A 233 8.31 18.41 2.82
CA MET A 233 8.55 18.66 4.25
C MET A 233 10.01 19.03 4.54
N LEU A 234 10.97 18.34 3.92
CA LEU A 234 12.40 18.65 4.01
C LEU A 234 12.70 20.05 3.46
N TRP A 235 12.08 20.41 2.34
CA TRP A 235 12.18 21.76 1.77
C TRP A 235 11.69 22.82 2.75
N LEU A 236 10.53 22.62 3.37
CA LEU A 236 10.00 23.58 4.37
C LEU A 236 10.89 23.67 5.61
N ALA A 237 11.42 22.55 6.09
CA ALA A 237 12.35 22.52 7.21
C ALA A 237 13.65 23.28 6.88
N TRP A 238 14.18 23.07 5.66
CA TRP A 238 15.34 23.82 5.15
C TRP A 238 15.04 25.32 5.11
N GLN A 239 13.91 25.72 4.54
CA GLN A 239 13.53 27.14 4.47
C GLN A 239 13.45 27.76 5.87
N SER A 240 12.82 27.06 6.82
CA SER A 240 12.77 27.51 8.21
C SER A 240 14.15 27.72 8.81
N ALA A 241 15.08 26.79 8.61
CA ALA A 241 16.45 26.91 9.11
C ALA A 241 17.19 28.10 8.48
N ARG A 242 17.02 28.35 7.17
CA ARG A 242 17.62 29.50 6.48
C ARG A 242 17.14 30.84 7.03
N TYR A 243 15.85 30.97 7.35
CA TYR A 243 15.32 32.21 7.92
C TYR A 243 15.83 32.47 9.33
N SER A 244 16.14 31.42 10.11
CA SER A 244 16.71 31.58 11.46
C SER A 244 18.17 32.04 11.47
N VAL A 245 18.90 31.87 10.37
CA VAL A 245 20.34 32.22 10.26
C VAL A 245 20.56 33.58 9.57
N GLY A 246 19.49 34.25 9.11
CA GLY A 246 19.60 35.63 8.60
C GLY A 246 20.14 36.59 9.67
N PRO A 247 20.98 37.59 9.31
CA PRO A 247 21.54 38.52 10.28
C PRO A 247 20.39 39.18 11.05
N VAL A 248 20.45 39.09 12.38
CA VAL A 248 19.54 39.78 13.29
C VAL A 248 19.75 41.26 13.04
N ALA A 249 18.90 41.87 12.21
CA ALA A 249 18.83 43.31 12.09
C ALA A 249 18.25 43.82 13.41
N PHE A 250 19.13 44.06 14.38
CA PHE A 250 18.77 44.78 15.59
C PHE A 250 18.35 46.18 15.14
N PRO A 251 17.09 46.60 15.38
CA PRO A 251 16.74 48.00 15.21
C PRO A 251 17.59 48.80 16.20
N MET A 252 18.56 49.57 15.70
CA MET A 252 19.19 50.61 16.48
C MET A 252 18.18 51.75 16.58
N ASN A 253 17.44 51.79 17.69
CA ASN A 253 16.71 52.97 18.14
C ASN A 253 17.48 53.61 19.29
#